data_AF-A0A9P5L326-F1
#
_entry.id   AF-A0A9P5L326-F1
#
_cell.length_a   1.000
_cell.length_b   1.000
_cell.length_c   1.000
_cell.angle_alpha   90.00
_cell.angle_beta   90.00
_cell.angle_gamma   90.00
#
_symmetry.space_group_name_H-M   'P 1'
#
loop_
_entity.id
_entity.type
_entity.pdbx_description
1 polymer ?
#
loop_
_entity_poly.entity_id
_entity_poly.type
_entity_poly.pdbx_seq_one_letter_code
_entity_poly.pdbx_strand_id
1 'polypeptide(L)'
;MSGSWKESKKHTIDLPEDDPQVFALYSHWLYFFKIPVLVERVAKKKLPENSAREYNDLVKAYVIGDKLLNTNFQNSVIDAIVEKSTIANADGQRYYPGEEAVKHVYHNTTESAAIRRLFVDMYVDTAVPNWLHGELPKEFLYLVAEGLMKKKKRVSSCNPIKASKYHVKPSSN
;
A
#
# COMPACT_ATOMS: atom_id res chain seq x y z
N MET A 1 -13.08 -12.43 -30.98
CA MET A 1 -12.38 -11.18 -31.39
C MET A 1 -11.69 -11.44 -32.72
N SER A 2 -12.04 -10.69 -33.77
CA SER A 2 -11.34 -10.73 -35.07
C SER A 2 -11.06 -9.30 -35.50
N GLY A 3 -9.84 -8.82 -35.23
CA GLY A 3 -9.38 -7.47 -35.55
C GLY A 3 -8.25 -7.47 -36.58
N SER A 4 -8.00 -6.32 -37.21
CA SER A 4 -6.88 -6.13 -38.16
C SER A 4 -5.50 -6.06 -37.50
N TRP A 5 -5.45 -6.09 -36.17
CA TRP A 5 -4.23 -5.96 -35.36
C TRP A 5 -3.33 -7.18 -35.48
N LYS A 6 -2.01 -6.94 -35.42
CA LYS A 6 -0.98 -7.99 -35.54
C LYS A 6 -1.12 -9.03 -34.43
N GLU A 7 -1.48 -8.58 -33.24
CA GLU A 7 -1.72 -9.35 -32.02
C GLU A 7 -2.92 -10.30 -32.21
N SER A 8 -3.97 -9.86 -32.92
CA SER A 8 -5.13 -10.69 -33.24
C SER A 8 -4.77 -11.85 -34.18
N LYS A 9 -3.77 -11.67 -35.06
CA LYS A 9 -3.28 -12.73 -35.95
C LYS A 9 -2.27 -13.65 -35.28
N LYS A 10 -1.43 -13.09 -34.40
CA LYS A 10 -0.41 -13.84 -33.66
C LYS A 10 -0.98 -14.58 -32.46
N HIS A 11 -2.16 -14.20 -31.97
CA HIS A 11 -2.73 -14.66 -30.71
C HIS A 11 -1.76 -14.46 -29.53
N THR A 12 -0.99 -13.36 -29.57
CA THR A 12 0.01 -13.02 -28.55
C THR A 12 -0.03 -11.52 -28.31
N ILE A 13 -0.03 -11.14 -27.04
CA ILE A 13 0.11 -9.75 -26.58
C ILE A 13 1.41 -9.69 -25.78
N ASP A 14 2.36 -8.87 -26.23
CA ASP A 14 3.64 -8.67 -25.55
C ASP A 14 3.49 -7.57 -24.49
N LEU A 15 3.79 -7.90 -23.24
CA LEU A 15 3.78 -6.98 -22.09
C LEU A 15 5.18 -6.89 -21.45
N PRO A 16 6.17 -6.31 -22.16
CA PRO A 16 7.58 -6.37 -21.74
C PRO A 16 7.90 -5.57 -20.48
N GLU A 17 7.03 -4.62 -20.11
CA GLU A 17 7.20 -3.75 -18.94
C GLU A 17 6.58 -4.34 -17.67
N ASP A 18 5.77 -5.39 -17.79
CA ASP A 18 5.01 -5.96 -16.68
C ASP A 18 5.67 -7.23 -16.13
N ASP A 19 5.67 -7.35 -14.81
CA ASP A 19 6.23 -8.49 -14.09
C ASP A 19 5.36 -9.74 -14.33
N PRO A 20 5.92 -10.83 -14.89
CA PRO A 20 5.16 -12.05 -15.19
C PRO A 20 4.45 -12.65 -13.97
N GLN A 21 5.02 -12.49 -12.78
CA GLN A 21 4.41 -13.00 -11.54
C GLN A 21 3.15 -12.21 -11.17
N VAL A 22 3.16 -10.91 -11.40
CA VAL A 22 1.99 -10.04 -11.14
C VAL A 22 0.91 -10.30 -12.19
N PHE A 23 1.29 -10.52 -13.46
CA PHE A 23 0.35 -10.91 -14.50
C PHE A 23 -0.26 -12.30 -14.24
N ALA A 24 0.48 -13.22 -13.64
CA ALA A 24 -0.06 -14.50 -13.18
C ALA A 24 -1.16 -14.32 -12.12
N LEU A 25 -1.03 -13.32 -11.24
CA LEU A 25 -2.08 -12.97 -10.27
C LEU A 25 -3.35 -12.46 -10.96
N TYR A 26 -3.19 -11.59 -11.96
CA TYR A 26 -4.30 -11.12 -12.78
C TYR A 26 -4.98 -12.27 -13.53
N SER A 27 -4.19 -13.17 -14.13
CA SER A 27 -4.69 -14.35 -14.83
C SER A 27 -5.47 -15.26 -13.89
N HIS A 28 -4.93 -15.55 -12.70
CA HIS A 28 -5.64 -16.31 -11.68
C HIS A 28 -6.99 -15.66 -11.32
N TRP A 29 -7.00 -14.34 -11.09
CA TRP A 29 -8.24 -13.63 -10.79
C TRP A 29 -9.25 -13.70 -11.95
N LEU A 30 -8.82 -13.64 -13.21
CA LEU A 30 -9.73 -13.79 -14.36
C LEU A 30 -10.46 -15.13 -14.37
N TYR A 31 -9.80 -16.21 -13.94
CA TYR A 31 -10.39 -17.54 -13.91
C TYR A 31 -11.23 -17.80 -12.66
N PHE A 32 -10.82 -17.29 -11.50
CA PHE A 32 -11.40 -17.66 -10.20
C PHE A 32 -12.14 -16.53 -9.47
N PHE A 33 -12.04 -15.31 -10.00
CA PHE A 33 -12.56 -14.07 -9.39
C PHE A 33 -12.10 -13.87 -7.94
N LYS A 34 -10.89 -14.35 -7.64
CA LYS A 34 -10.26 -14.29 -6.32
C LYS A 34 -8.80 -13.97 -6.46
N ILE A 35 -8.28 -13.19 -5.51
CA ILE A 35 -6.84 -12.97 -5.39
C ILE A 35 -6.34 -13.92 -4.30
N PRO A 36 -5.39 -14.81 -4.61
CA PRO A 36 -4.80 -15.69 -3.62
C PRO A 36 -3.93 -14.84 -2.69
N VAL A 37 -4.53 -14.31 -1.62
CA VAL A 37 -3.76 -13.82 -0.48
C VAL A 37 -3.16 -15.06 0.17
N LEU A 38 -1.83 -15.20 0.09
CA LEU A 38 -1.12 -16.32 0.68
C LEU A 38 -1.22 -16.25 2.21
N VAL A 39 -2.34 -16.67 2.77
CA VAL A 39 -2.44 -16.97 4.20
C VAL A 39 -1.93 -18.39 4.36
N GLU A 40 -0.61 -18.57 4.33
CA GLU A 40 -0.01 -19.85 4.72
C GLU A 40 -0.27 -20.09 6.21
N ARG A 41 -1.43 -20.68 6.52
CA ARG A 41 -1.84 -21.00 7.89
C ARG A 41 -1.02 -22.13 8.51
N VAL A 42 -0.11 -22.78 7.78
CA VAL A 42 0.38 -24.12 8.18
C VAL A 42 1.89 -24.33 8.11
N ALA A 43 2.73 -23.47 7.52
CA ALA A 43 4.17 -23.77 7.51
C ALA A 43 5.09 -22.54 7.52
N LYS A 44 5.90 -22.47 8.57
CA LYS A 44 7.07 -21.59 8.79
C LYS A 44 6.72 -20.13 9.13
N LYS A 45 7.40 -19.61 10.17
CA LYS A 45 7.36 -18.19 10.56
C LYS A 45 7.54 -17.33 9.30
N LYS A 46 6.53 -16.57 8.88
CA LYS A 46 6.73 -15.53 7.87
C LYS A 46 7.75 -14.54 8.43
N LEU A 47 8.86 -14.36 7.74
CA LEU A 47 9.74 -13.22 8.02
C LEU A 47 9.00 -11.94 7.58
N PRO A 48 9.25 -10.80 8.24
CA PRO A 48 8.71 -9.49 7.84
C PRO A 48 8.87 -9.21 6.33
N GLU A 49 9.96 -9.67 5.74
CA GLU A 49 10.28 -9.55 4.30
C GLU A 49 9.21 -10.18 3.38
N ASN A 50 8.61 -11.31 3.79
CA ASN A 50 7.56 -11.96 3.00
C ASN A 50 6.29 -11.11 2.95
N SER A 51 5.94 -10.47 4.08
CA SER A 51 4.78 -9.57 4.14
C SER A 51 4.99 -8.32 3.30
N ALA A 52 6.19 -7.74 3.31
CA ALA A 52 6.54 -6.60 2.46
C ALA A 52 6.45 -6.96 0.97
N ARG A 53 6.97 -8.14 0.59
CA ARG A 53 6.87 -8.65 -0.79
C ARG A 53 5.42 -8.81 -1.25
N GLU A 54 4.57 -9.42 -0.42
CA GLU A 54 3.15 -9.59 -0.76
C GLU A 54 2.44 -8.25 -0.97
N TYR A 55 2.72 -7.23 -0.15
CA TYR A 55 2.15 -5.89 -0.39
C TYR A 55 2.66 -5.27 -1.69
N ASN A 56 3.94 -5.46 -2.04
CA ASN A 56 4.49 -4.99 -3.30
C ASN A 56 3.81 -5.68 -4.49
N ASP A 57 3.59 -6.99 -4.43
CA ASP A 57 2.93 -7.75 -5.48
C ASP A 57 1.46 -7.32 -5.65
N LEU A 58 0.74 -7.09 -4.54
CA LEU A 58 -0.63 -6.54 -4.56
C LEU A 58 -0.67 -5.14 -5.16
N VAL A 59 0.25 -4.26 -4.79
CA VAL A 59 0.34 -2.89 -5.35
C VAL A 59 0.61 -2.93 -6.85
N LYS A 60 1.56 -3.74 -7.31
CA LYS A 60 1.81 -3.92 -8.75
C LYS A 60 0.57 -4.47 -9.46
N ALA A 61 -0.17 -5.38 -8.82
CA ALA A 61 -1.40 -5.91 -9.38
C ALA A 61 -2.49 -4.84 -9.53
N TYR A 62 -2.61 -3.92 -8.55
CA TYR A 62 -3.50 -2.76 -8.68
C TYR A 62 -3.14 -1.92 -9.90
N VAL A 63 -1.84 -1.66 -10.12
CA VAL A 63 -1.33 -0.90 -11.27
C VAL A 63 -1.63 -1.61 -12.59
N ILE A 64 -1.47 -2.94 -12.67
CA ILE A 64 -1.90 -3.70 -13.86
C ILE A 64 -3.41 -3.56 -14.09
N GLY A 65 -4.21 -3.64 -13.03
CA GLY A 65 -5.65 -3.40 -13.12
C GLY A 65 -5.99 -2.03 -13.67
N ASP A 66 -5.24 -0.99 -13.28
CA ASP A 66 -5.38 0.37 -13.81
C ASP A 66 -5.03 0.44 -15.30
N LYS A 67 -3.86 -0.10 -15.68
CA LYS A 67 -3.39 -0.17 -17.07
C LYS A 67 -4.38 -0.90 -17.97
N LEU A 68 -5.00 -1.98 -17.47
CA LEU A 68 -5.96 -2.80 -18.20
C LEU A 68 -7.41 -2.28 -18.09
N LEU A 69 -7.63 -1.13 -17.43
CA LEU A 69 -8.95 -0.53 -17.19
C LEU A 69 -9.94 -1.51 -16.53
N ASN A 70 -9.44 -2.41 -15.68
CA ASN A 70 -10.21 -3.44 -15.01
C ASN A 70 -10.49 -3.06 -13.56
N THR A 71 -11.53 -2.26 -13.35
CA THR A 71 -11.93 -1.77 -12.03
C THR A 71 -12.35 -2.91 -11.08
N ASN A 72 -12.93 -3.99 -11.60
CA ASN A 72 -13.30 -5.14 -10.76
C ASN A 72 -12.06 -5.81 -10.16
N PHE A 73 -11.00 -5.94 -10.96
CA PHE A 73 -9.72 -6.45 -10.47
C PHE A 73 -9.09 -5.50 -9.46
N GLN A 74 -9.05 -4.19 -9.74
CA GLN A 74 -8.55 -3.18 -8.80
C GLN A 74 -9.27 -3.24 -7.44
N ASN A 75 -10.59 -3.41 -7.45
CA ASN A 75 -11.39 -3.55 -6.23
C ASN A 75 -11.05 -4.85 -5.49
N SER A 76 -10.90 -5.97 -6.19
CA SER A 76 -10.45 -7.22 -5.57
C SER A 76 -9.04 -7.12 -4.96
N VAL A 77 -8.14 -6.33 -5.57
CA VAL A 77 -6.82 -6.03 -5.00
C VAL A 77 -6.94 -5.20 -3.73
N ILE A 78 -7.81 -4.19 -3.70
CA ILE A 78 -8.10 -3.42 -2.50
C ILE A 78 -8.63 -4.33 -1.39
N ASP A 79 -9.59 -5.21 -1.70
CA ASP A 79 -10.15 -6.17 -0.75
C ASP A 79 -9.06 -7.08 -0.17
N ALA A 80 -8.16 -7.59 -1.03
CA ALA A 80 -7.03 -8.41 -0.62
C ALA A 80 -6.03 -7.66 0.30
N ILE A 81 -5.73 -6.40 0.00
CA ILE A 81 -4.87 -5.53 0.83
C ILE A 81 -5.50 -5.33 2.22
N VAL A 82 -6.80 -5.05 2.26
CA VAL A 82 -7.55 -4.87 3.52
C VAL A 82 -7.58 -6.17 4.30
N GLU A 83 -7.99 -7.29 3.68
CA GLU A 83 -8.02 -8.61 4.33
C GLU A 83 -6.66 -8.95 4.94
N LYS A 84 -5.57 -8.78 4.18
CA LYS A 84 -4.20 -9.02 4.67
C LYS A 84 -3.86 -8.17 5.90
N SER A 85 -4.28 -6.90 5.93
CA SER A 85 -4.00 -6.01 7.07
C SER A 85 -4.77 -6.39 8.36
N THR A 86 -5.89 -7.11 8.22
CA THR A 86 -6.71 -7.54 9.37
C THR A 86 -6.22 -8.83 10.01
N ILE A 87 -5.54 -9.68 9.25
CA ILE A 87 -5.07 -11.00 9.69
C ILE A 87 -3.73 -10.87 10.42
N ALA A 88 -3.65 -11.42 11.64
CA ALA A 88 -2.39 -11.54 12.35
C ALA A 88 -1.49 -12.58 11.69
N ASN A 89 -0.20 -12.28 11.58
CA ASN A 89 0.79 -13.16 10.98
C ASN A 89 1.26 -14.21 11.99
N ALA A 90 2.15 -15.11 11.55
CA ALA A 90 2.64 -16.22 12.38
C ALA A 90 3.34 -15.77 13.69
N ASP A 91 3.81 -14.52 13.74
CA ASP A 91 4.41 -13.86 14.89
C ASP A 91 3.39 -13.10 15.77
N GLY A 92 2.09 -13.15 15.43
CA GLY A 92 1.02 -12.42 16.09
C GLY A 92 0.93 -10.95 15.70
N GLN A 93 1.80 -10.45 14.81
CA GLN A 93 1.80 -9.05 14.39
C GLN A 93 0.95 -8.83 13.14
N ARG A 94 0.43 -7.61 13.00
CA ARG A 94 -0.20 -7.14 11.76
C ARG A 94 0.82 -6.33 10.98
N TYR A 95 0.99 -6.68 9.71
CA TYR A 95 1.83 -5.93 8.79
C TYR A 95 0.96 -5.02 7.93
N TYR A 96 1.56 -3.93 7.46
CA TYR A 96 0.93 -2.90 6.63
C TYR A 96 1.85 -2.59 5.45
N PRO A 97 1.36 -1.92 4.40
CA PRO A 97 2.20 -1.53 3.26
C PRO A 97 3.42 -0.74 3.72
N GLY A 98 4.61 -1.20 3.33
CA GLY A 98 5.87 -0.54 3.66
C GLY A 98 6.24 0.56 2.67
N GLU A 99 7.41 1.17 2.88
CA GLU A 99 7.94 2.27 2.07
C GLU A 99 7.92 1.99 0.56
N GLU A 100 8.43 0.85 0.13
CA GLU A 100 8.49 0.47 -1.29
C GLU A 100 7.09 0.41 -1.93
N ALA A 101 6.11 -0.15 -1.21
CA ALA A 101 4.73 -0.23 -1.66
C ALA A 101 4.12 1.18 -1.80
N VAL A 102 4.35 2.06 -0.81
CA VAL A 102 3.88 3.45 -0.85
C VAL A 102 4.50 4.20 -2.02
N LYS A 103 5.83 4.12 -2.20
CA LYS A 103 6.53 4.74 -3.32
C LYS A 103 5.99 4.26 -4.66
N HIS A 104 5.80 2.95 -4.82
CA HIS A 104 5.31 2.37 -6.05
C HIS A 104 3.89 2.86 -6.39
N VAL A 105 2.98 2.92 -5.41
CA VAL A 105 1.63 3.48 -5.59
C VAL A 105 1.70 4.92 -6.09
N TYR A 106 2.47 5.77 -5.41
CA TYR A 106 2.55 7.21 -5.75
C TYR A 106 3.28 7.48 -7.06
N HIS A 107 4.15 6.58 -7.52
CA HIS A 107 4.82 6.68 -8.81
C HIS A 107 3.94 6.23 -9.99
N ASN A 108 3.11 5.20 -9.80
CA ASN A 108 2.44 4.50 -10.90
C ASN A 108 0.92 4.73 -10.99
N THR A 109 0.35 5.59 -10.14
CA THR A 109 -1.09 5.87 -10.13
C THR A 109 -1.36 7.37 -10.17
N THR A 110 -2.59 7.76 -10.52
CA THR A 110 -3.03 9.16 -10.45
C THR A 110 -3.38 9.57 -9.02
N GLU A 111 -3.40 10.88 -8.73
CA GLU A 111 -3.79 11.43 -7.42
C GLU A 111 -5.20 10.98 -6.97
N SER A 112 -6.10 10.73 -7.92
CA SER A 112 -7.47 10.25 -7.66
C SER A 112 -7.58 8.77 -7.28
N ALA A 113 -6.50 8.00 -7.42
CA ALA A 113 -6.51 6.55 -7.23
C ALA A 113 -6.95 6.17 -5.81
N ALA A 114 -7.88 5.23 -5.70
CA ALA A 114 -8.46 4.83 -4.42
C ALA A 114 -7.43 4.20 -3.48
N ILE A 115 -6.44 3.48 -4.01
CA ILE A 115 -5.37 2.84 -3.22
C ILE A 115 -4.50 3.86 -2.46
N ARG A 116 -4.30 5.08 -3.00
CA ARG A 116 -3.58 6.16 -2.29
C ARG A 116 -4.31 6.55 -1.02
N ARG A 117 -5.64 6.74 -1.10
CA ARG A 117 -6.48 7.05 0.07
C ARG A 117 -6.46 5.93 1.09
N LEU A 118 -6.59 4.68 0.64
CA LEU A 118 -6.50 3.50 1.51
C LEU A 118 -5.20 3.49 2.33
N PHE A 119 -4.06 3.76 1.70
CA PHE A 119 -2.77 3.75 2.40
C PHE A 119 -2.68 4.87 3.44
N VAL A 120 -3.18 6.07 3.11
CA VAL A 120 -3.26 7.17 4.07
C VAL A 120 -4.12 6.77 5.27
N ASP A 121 -5.32 6.22 5.03
CA ASP A 121 -6.23 5.78 6.09
C ASP A 121 -5.59 4.72 6.99
N MET A 122 -4.92 3.71 6.40
CA MET A 122 -4.18 2.69 7.17
C MET A 122 -3.12 3.32 8.08
N TYR A 123 -2.34 4.28 7.59
CA TYR A 123 -1.30 4.94 8.38
C TYR A 123 -1.89 5.85 9.46
N VAL A 124 -2.93 6.63 9.15
CA VAL A 124 -3.63 7.47 10.14
C VAL A 124 -4.22 6.62 11.28
N ASP A 125 -4.62 5.39 10.98
CA ASP A 125 -5.21 4.50 11.96
C ASP A 125 -4.23 3.69 12.79
N THR A 126 -3.07 3.33 12.22
CA THR A 126 -2.23 2.28 12.79
C THR A 126 -0.76 2.66 12.95
N ALA A 127 -0.31 3.76 12.32
CA ALA A 127 1.10 4.11 12.33
C ALA A 127 1.62 4.46 13.73
N VAL A 128 2.85 4.05 13.98
CA VAL A 128 3.64 4.42 15.16
C VAL A 128 4.75 5.40 14.76
N PRO A 129 5.37 6.15 15.71
CA PRO A 129 6.22 7.30 15.40
C PRO A 129 7.40 7.07 14.44
N ASN A 130 7.89 5.84 14.31
CA ASN A 130 9.02 5.49 13.42
C ASN A 130 8.60 5.10 12.00
N TRP A 131 7.31 5.07 11.68
CA TRP A 131 6.83 4.74 10.33
C TRP A 131 6.91 5.91 9.35
N LEU A 132 6.92 7.16 9.85
CA LEU A 132 6.99 8.35 9.02
C LEU A 132 8.43 8.88 8.99
N HIS A 133 9.04 8.85 7.81
CA HIS A 133 10.39 9.38 7.57
C HIS A 133 10.47 10.05 6.20
N GLY A 134 11.52 10.82 5.97
CA GLY A 134 11.64 11.75 4.83
C GLY A 134 11.74 11.10 3.45
N GLU A 135 11.95 9.79 3.37
CA GLU A 135 12.04 9.04 2.10
C GLU A 135 10.66 8.68 1.52
N LEU A 136 9.59 8.79 2.31
CA LEU A 136 8.23 8.60 1.82
C LEU A 136 7.80 9.77 0.93
N PRO A 137 6.87 9.55 -0.03
CA PRO A 137 6.37 10.62 -0.89
C PRO A 137 5.85 11.81 -0.07
N LYS A 138 6.27 13.03 -0.45
CA LYS A 138 5.90 14.27 0.27
C LYS A 138 4.37 14.44 0.36
N GLU A 139 3.67 14.13 -0.72
CA GLU A 139 2.21 14.16 -0.78
C GLU A 139 1.59 13.19 0.24
N PHE A 140 2.10 11.95 0.32
CA PHE A 140 1.67 10.96 1.30
C PHE A 140 1.87 11.44 2.74
N LEU A 141 3.07 11.94 3.06
CA LEU A 141 3.40 12.48 4.38
C LEU A 141 2.46 13.63 4.78
N TYR A 142 2.17 14.54 3.85
CA TYR A 142 1.25 15.64 4.06
C TYR A 142 -0.17 15.14 4.40
N LEU A 143 -0.70 14.20 3.62
CA LEU A 143 -2.04 13.66 3.82
C LEU A 143 -2.15 12.87 5.13
N VAL A 144 -1.13 12.08 5.49
CA VAL A 144 -1.10 11.37 6.78
C VAL A 144 -1.04 12.36 7.94
N ALA A 145 -0.19 13.39 7.87
CA ALA A 145 -0.11 14.42 8.90
C ALA A 145 -1.46 15.16 9.08
N GLU A 146 -2.11 15.51 7.97
CA GLU A 146 -3.44 16.13 7.99
C GLU A 146 -4.48 15.20 8.64
N GLY A 147 -4.48 13.92 8.27
CA GLY A 147 -5.36 12.90 8.84
C GLY A 147 -5.16 12.70 10.34
N LEU A 148 -3.91 12.62 10.80
CA LEU A 148 -3.55 12.53 12.22
C LEU A 148 -4.02 13.77 13.00
N MET A 149 -3.88 14.97 12.43
CA MET A 149 -4.39 16.20 13.06
C MET A 149 -5.92 16.22 13.15
N LYS A 150 -6.62 15.80 12.09
CA LYS A 150 -8.09 15.66 12.08
C LYS A 150 -8.55 14.67 13.14
N LYS A 151 -7.85 13.54 13.31
CA LYS A 151 -8.11 12.54 14.35
C LYS A 151 -7.88 13.09 15.76
N LYS A 152 -6.78 13.82 15.99
CA LYS A 152 -6.46 14.43 17.29
C LYS A 152 -7.43 15.51 17.73
N LYS A 153 -7.93 16.36 16.80
CA LYS A 153 -8.94 17.39 17.11
C LYS A 153 -10.22 16.80 17.71
N ARG A 154 -10.54 15.54 17.41
CA ARG A 154 -11.68 14.83 18.01
C ARG A 154 -11.46 14.41 19.46
N VAL A 155 -10.21 14.41 19.95
CA VAL A 155 -9.81 13.72 21.19
C VAL A 155 -9.31 14.66 22.30
N SER A 156 -8.87 15.91 22.04
CA SER A 156 -8.24 16.69 23.13
C SER A 156 -8.25 18.21 23.02
N SER A 157 -8.28 18.81 24.23
CA SER A 157 -8.01 20.20 24.59
C SER A 157 -6.52 20.57 24.44
N CYS A 158 -6.25 21.83 24.09
CA CYS A 158 -4.89 22.36 23.95
C CYS A 158 -4.28 22.71 25.31
N ASN A 159 -3.16 22.09 25.65
CA ASN A 159 -2.32 22.56 26.75
C ASN A 159 -1.49 23.77 26.29
N PRO A 160 -1.35 24.82 27.11
CA PRO A 160 -0.55 25.99 26.75
C PRO A 160 0.94 25.63 26.61
N ILE A 161 1.60 26.27 25.65
CA ILE A 161 3.03 26.14 25.41
C ILE A 161 3.77 26.81 26.59
N LYS A 162 4.70 26.08 27.21
CA LYS A 162 5.54 26.59 28.30
C LYS A 162 6.90 27.00 27.75
N ALA A 163 7.19 28.31 27.70
CA ALA A 163 8.45 28.87 27.20
C ALA A 163 9.68 28.28 27.90
N SER A 164 9.56 27.95 29.19
CA SER A 164 10.61 27.33 30.00
C SER A 164 11.18 26.03 29.43
N LYS A 165 10.42 25.29 28.59
CA LYS A 165 10.91 24.09 27.91
C LYS A 165 11.98 24.38 26.85
N TYR A 166 12.07 25.62 26.39
CA TYR A 166 12.89 26.02 25.25
C TYR A 166 13.96 27.04 25.62
N HIS A 167 14.05 27.46 26.89
CA HIS A 167 15.11 28.34 27.35
C HIS A 167 16.47 27.65 27.17
N VAL A 168 17.40 28.35 26.52
CA VAL A 168 18.77 27.90 26.33
C VAL A 168 19.43 27.77 27.70
N LYS A 169 19.95 26.58 28.01
CA LYS A 169 20.72 26.39 29.24
C LYS A 169 22.14 26.92 29.01
N PRO A 170 22.72 27.67 29.96
CA PRO A 170 24.11 28.09 29.84
C PRO A 170 25.02 26.87 29.75
N SER A 171 25.98 26.91 28.84
CA SER A 171 27.03 25.90 28.71
C SER A 171 27.81 25.85 30.02
N SER A 172 27.88 24.69 30.67
CA SER A 172 28.82 24.48 31.77
C SER A 172 30.24 24.51 31.21
N ASN A 173 30.97 25.60 31.46
CA ASN A 173 32.42 25.67 31.28
C ASN A 173 33.13 24.94 32.42
#